data_AF-E2Q1U7-F1
#
_entry.id   AF-E2Q1U7-F1
#
_cell.length_a   1.000
_cell.length_b   1.000
_cell.length_c   1.000
_cell.angle_alpha   90.00
_cell.angle_beta   90.00
_cell.angle_gamma   90.00
#
_symmetry.space_group_name_H-M   'P 1'
#
loop_
_entity.id
_entity.type
_entity.pdbx_description
1 polymer ?
#
loop_
_entity_poly.entity_id
_entity_poly.type
_entity_poly.pdbx_seq_one_letter_code
_entity_poly.pdbx_strand_id
1 'polypeptide(L)'
;MRSGRGTLSADVTSAGRTQRAVPLVTFRADDFTPENGLIALTEAPATLTGPGARAFGSMYRAGTAMDPVSLAVAVDEGVRLPALPDLGSDSSAGPVTAAPSAPAGQRSAATAGSPGAAERADSADGSSRTWVFAAAGAALLAAAAAAALLVVRRRRTTPN
;
A
#
# COMPACT_ATOMS: atom_id res chain seq x y z
N MET A 1 -13.20 11.11 -22.34
CA MET A 1 -12.40 11.72 -21.24
C MET A 1 -13.35 12.50 -20.36
N ARG A 2 -13.32 12.31 -19.04
CA ARG A 2 -14.14 13.08 -18.10
C ARG A 2 -13.18 14.00 -17.36
N SER A 3 -13.40 15.31 -17.43
CA SER A 3 -12.79 16.33 -16.56
C SER A 3 -11.25 16.26 -16.38
N GLY A 4 -10.46 16.43 -17.45
CA GLY A 4 -9.00 16.62 -17.34
C GLY A 4 -8.20 15.43 -16.79
N ARG A 5 -8.75 14.20 -16.86
CA ARG A 5 -8.08 12.99 -16.35
C ARG A 5 -7.90 11.93 -17.44
N GLY A 6 -6.70 11.40 -17.54
CA GLY A 6 -6.32 10.25 -18.37
C GLY A 6 -6.15 8.96 -17.55
N THR A 7 -6.23 7.83 -18.25
CA THR A 7 -6.01 6.49 -17.68
C THR A 7 -5.11 5.71 -18.63
N LEU A 8 -4.01 5.15 -18.11
CA LEU A 8 -3.16 4.22 -18.84
C LEU A 8 -3.59 2.79 -18.50
N SER A 9 -4.02 2.06 -19.53
CA SER A 9 -4.47 0.67 -19.41
C SER A 9 -3.56 -0.29 -20.16
N ALA A 10 -3.48 -1.53 -19.72
CA ALA A 10 -2.70 -2.57 -20.38
C ALA A 10 -3.36 -3.96 -20.25
N ASP A 11 -3.00 -4.86 -21.15
CA ASP A 11 -3.28 -6.28 -21.00
C ASP A 11 -2.25 -6.87 -20.02
N VAL A 12 -2.73 -7.50 -18.93
CA VAL A 12 -1.88 -8.04 -17.87
C VAL A 12 -2.03 -9.54 -17.83
N THR A 13 -0.91 -10.26 -17.98
CA THR A 13 -0.89 -11.72 -17.85
C THR A 13 -0.27 -12.12 -16.52
N SER A 14 -0.98 -12.91 -15.72
CA SER A 14 -0.49 -13.46 -14.45
C SER A 14 -0.96 -14.90 -14.30
N ALA A 15 -0.07 -15.79 -13.84
CA ALA A 15 -0.34 -17.22 -13.66
C ALA A 15 -1.05 -17.89 -14.87
N GLY A 16 -0.62 -17.54 -16.10
CA GLY A 16 -1.19 -18.08 -17.34
C GLY A 16 -2.57 -17.55 -17.72
N ARG A 17 -3.07 -16.51 -17.04
CA ARG A 17 -4.35 -15.85 -17.35
C ARG A 17 -4.12 -14.39 -17.75
N THR A 18 -4.72 -13.96 -18.85
CA THR A 18 -4.65 -12.57 -19.32
C THR A 18 -5.93 -11.82 -18.97
N GLN A 19 -5.79 -10.71 -18.26
CA GLN A 19 -6.83 -9.70 -18.08
C GLN A 19 -6.60 -8.60 -19.09
N ARG A 20 -7.65 -8.25 -19.85
CA ARG A 20 -7.55 -7.22 -20.90
C ARG A 20 -7.84 -5.83 -20.36
N ALA A 21 -7.16 -4.84 -20.91
CA ALA A 21 -7.38 -3.41 -20.68
C ALA A 21 -7.52 -3.04 -19.18
N VAL A 22 -6.69 -3.62 -18.33
CA VAL A 22 -6.66 -3.30 -16.90
C VAL A 22 -6.21 -1.86 -16.75
N PRO A 23 -7.00 -0.97 -16.11
CA PRO A 23 -6.58 0.41 -15.89
C PRO A 23 -5.50 0.42 -14.81
N LEU A 24 -4.24 0.65 -15.19
CA LEU A 24 -3.12 0.55 -14.25
C LEU A 24 -2.97 1.83 -13.43
N VAL A 25 -2.91 2.97 -14.11
CA VAL A 25 -2.71 4.27 -13.47
C VAL A 25 -3.67 5.33 -14.02
N THR A 26 -3.97 6.34 -13.20
CA THR A 26 -4.60 7.59 -13.67
C THR A 26 -3.65 8.77 -13.52
N PHE A 27 -3.72 9.69 -14.47
CA PHE A 27 -2.88 10.89 -14.52
C PHE A 27 -3.72 12.12 -14.89
N ARG A 28 -3.20 13.30 -14.58
CA ARG A 28 -3.81 14.58 -15.00
C ARG A 28 -3.50 14.81 -16.47
N ALA A 29 -4.52 15.14 -17.23
CA ALA A 29 -4.46 15.49 -18.64
C ALA A 29 -5.28 16.77 -18.82
N ASP A 30 -4.95 17.77 -18.00
CA ASP A 30 -5.50 19.11 -18.10
C ASP A 30 -5.00 19.72 -19.43
N ASP A 31 -5.84 20.50 -20.10
CA ASP A 31 -5.52 21.17 -21.37
C ASP A 31 -4.99 20.25 -22.49
N PHE A 32 -5.57 19.05 -22.60
CA PHE A 32 -5.25 18.06 -23.64
C PHE A 32 -5.87 18.42 -25.01
N THR A 33 -5.54 19.60 -25.51
CA THR A 33 -5.95 20.12 -26.83
C THR A 33 -4.74 20.22 -27.75
N PRO A 34 -4.88 19.89 -29.05
CA PRO A 34 -3.78 20.04 -29.99
C PRO A 34 -3.32 21.49 -30.12
N GLU A 35 -2.00 21.71 -30.06
CA GLU A 35 -1.34 22.96 -30.40
C GLU A 35 -0.41 22.71 -31.58
N ASN A 36 -0.57 23.46 -32.69
CA ASN A 36 0.23 23.28 -33.92
C ASN A 36 0.25 21.81 -34.42
N GLY A 37 -0.88 21.11 -34.32
CA GLY A 37 -1.00 19.71 -34.73
C GLY A 37 -0.31 18.70 -33.80
N LEU A 38 0.11 19.12 -32.60
CA LEU A 38 0.74 18.28 -31.59
C LEU A 38 -0.08 18.32 -30.29
N ILE A 39 -0.39 17.15 -29.74
CA ILE A 39 -0.79 17.03 -28.34
C ILE A 39 0.42 16.50 -27.57
N ALA A 40 0.83 17.21 -26.53
CA ALA A 40 1.94 16.80 -25.67
C ALA A 40 1.52 16.82 -24.21
N LEU A 41 1.98 15.82 -23.47
CA LEU A 41 1.90 15.71 -22.03
C LEU A 41 3.30 15.36 -21.52
N THR A 42 3.85 16.20 -20.67
CA THR A 42 5.22 16.03 -20.16
C THR A 42 5.16 15.73 -18.68
N GLU A 43 5.68 14.56 -18.29
CA GLU A 43 5.87 14.14 -16.90
C GLU A 43 4.63 14.34 -16.03
N ALA A 44 3.45 13.95 -16.53
CA ALA A 44 2.21 14.09 -15.79
C ALA A 44 2.18 13.12 -14.61
N PRO A 45 2.00 13.61 -13.36
CA PRO A 45 1.97 12.75 -12.19
C PRO A 45 0.91 11.65 -12.31
N ALA A 46 1.33 10.42 -12.09
CA ALA A 46 0.48 9.24 -12.19
C ALA A 46 0.23 8.61 -10.83
N THR A 47 -0.95 8.01 -10.69
CA THR A 47 -1.39 7.35 -9.45
C THR A 47 -1.92 5.97 -9.77
N LEU A 48 -1.48 4.98 -8.99
CA LEU A 48 -1.90 3.61 -9.14
C LEU A 48 -3.40 3.46 -8.84
N THR A 49 -4.13 2.76 -9.70
CA THR A 49 -5.55 2.49 -9.46
C THR A 49 -5.74 1.27 -8.55
N GLY A 50 -6.98 1.03 -8.09
CA GLY A 50 -7.34 -0.22 -7.42
C GLY A 50 -7.10 -1.48 -8.28
N PRO A 51 -7.58 -1.52 -9.54
CA PRO A 51 -7.24 -2.60 -10.47
C PRO A 51 -5.74 -2.76 -10.71
N GLY A 52 -4.99 -1.67 -10.89
CA GLY A 52 -3.54 -1.68 -11.04
C GLY A 52 -2.84 -2.30 -9.83
N ALA A 53 -3.23 -1.89 -8.60
CA ALA A 53 -2.72 -2.48 -7.37
C ALA A 53 -2.89 -4.02 -7.33
N ARG A 54 -4.06 -4.52 -7.74
CA ARG A 54 -4.30 -5.97 -7.82
C ARG A 54 -3.43 -6.65 -8.90
N ALA A 55 -3.22 -5.98 -10.04
CA ALA A 55 -2.33 -6.49 -11.10
C ALA A 55 -0.89 -6.65 -10.60
N PHE A 56 -0.42 -5.78 -9.70
CA PHE A 56 0.87 -5.90 -9.00
C PHE A 56 0.83 -6.82 -7.77
N GLY A 57 -0.13 -7.73 -7.66
CA GLY A 57 -0.23 -8.67 -6.53
C GLY A 57 -0.53 -7.98 -5.19
N SER A 58 -1.09 -6.77 -5.21
CA SER A 58 -1.38 -5.94 -4.02
C SER A 58 -0.15 -5.54 -3.21
N MET A 59 1.05 -5.60 -3.79
CA MET A 59 2.29 -5.12 -3.14
C MET A 59 2.29 -3.60 -2.95
N TYR A 60 1.66 -2.88 -3.87
CA TYR A 60 1.44 -1.44 -3.79
C TYR A 60 -0.02 -1.13 -3.52
N ARG A 61 -0.30 -0.08 -2.75
CA ARG A 61 -1.67 0.33 -2.44
C ARG A 61 -2.23 1.17 -3.59
N ALA A 62 -3.55 1.12 -3.77
CA ALA A 62 -4.21 2.08 -4.65
C ALA A 62 -3.94 3.52 -4.17
N GLY A 63 -3.71 4.43 -5.11
CA GLY A 63 -3.30 5.81 -4.85
C GLY A 63 -1.79 5.99 -4.65
N THR A 64 -0.99 4.92 -4.63
CA THR A 64 0.47 5.03 -4.66
C THR A 64 0.90 5.86 -5.87
N ALA A 65 1.78 6.84 -5.64
CA ALA A 65 2.39 7.60 -6.72
C ALA A 65 3.24 6.67 -7.58
N MET A 66 3.09 6.77 -8.89
CA MET A 66 3.82 6.01 -9.88
C MET A 66 4.68 6.97 -10.71
N ASP A 67 5.57 6.39 -11.52
CA ASP A 67 6.36 7.17 -12.47
C ASP A 67 5.45 8.05 -13.34
N PRO A 68 5.83 9.31 -13.59
CA PRO A 68 5.01 10.20 -14.38
C PRO A 68 4.83 9.70 -15.82
N VAL A 69 3.74 10.14 -16.46
CA VAL A 69 3.41 9.78 -17.83
C VAL A 69 3.78 10.92 -18.77
N SER A 70 4.64 10.60 -19.74
CA SER A 70 4.95 11.47 -20.87
C SER A 70 4.35 10.89 -22.16
N LEU A 71 3.67 11.72 -22.96
CA LEU A 71 2.99 11.34 -24.20
C LEU A 71 3.09 12.46 -25.23
N ALA A 72 3.41 12.14 -26.47
CA ALA A 72 3.33 13.08 -27.58
C ALA A 72 2.61 12.42 -28.76
N VAL A 73 1.60 13.10 -29.31
CA VAL A 73 0.78 12.62 -30.43
C VAL A 73 0.70 13.71 -31.48
N ALA A 74 1.22 13.43 -32.67
CA ALA A 74 0.98 14.25 -33.86
C ALA A 74 -0.42 13.93 -34.40
N VAL A 75 -1.28 14.94 -34.47
CA VAL A 75 -2.63 14.82 -35.04
C VAL A 75 -2.69 15.32 -36.48
N ASP A 76 -1.72 16.12 -36.90
CA ASP A 76 -1.54 16.58 -38.27
C ASP A 76 -0.31 15.91 -38.92
N GLU A 77 -0.34 15.78 -40.25
CA GLU A 77 0.79 15.26 -41.02
C GLU A 77 1.97 16.24 -41.01
N GLY A 78 3.20 15.70 -41.01
CA GLY A 78 4.43 16.50 -41.08
C GLY A 78 4.87 17.13 -39.76
N VAL A 79 4.08 17.02 -38.68
CA VAL A 79 4.44 17.47 -37.33
C VAL A 79 5.59 16.62 -36.78
N ARG A 80 6.63 17.27 -36.25
CA ARG A 80 7.76 16.60 -35.59
C ARG A 80 7.43 16.35 -34.12
N LEU A 81 7.58 15.09 -33.69
CA LEU A 81 7.46 14.74 -32.26
C LEU A 81 8.69 15.23 -31.48
N PRO A 82 8.52 15.64 -30.22
CA PRO A 82 9.65 15.94 -29.34
C PRO A 82 10.49 14.68 -29.08
N ALA A 83 11.76 14.88 -28.72
CA ALA A 83 12.56 13.79 -28.17
C ALA A 83 11.90 13.26 -26.90
N LEU A 84 11.99 11.95 -26.66
CA LEU A 84 11.54 11.37 -25.40
C LEU A 84 12.34 11.96 -24.24
N PRO A 85 11.71 12.18 -23.08
CA PRO A 85 12.42 12.60 -21.88
C PRO A 85 13.50 11.57 -21.54
N ASP A 86 14.62 12.07 -21.03
CA ASP A 86 15.66 11.20 -20.50
C ASP A 86 15.19 10.62 -19.17
N LEU A 87 14.85 9.33 -19.18
CA LEU A 87 14.38 8.60 -18.01
C LEU A 87 15.54 8.04 -17.15
N GLY A 88 16.79 8.38 -17.49
CA GLY A 88 18.00 7.84 -16.88
C GLY A 88 18.31 6.45 -17.42
N SER A 89 19.42 6.30 -18.12
CA SER A 89 19.94 5.00 -18.57
C SER A 89 20.72 4.25 -17.47
N ASP A 90 20.87 4.86 -16.29
CA ASP A 90 21.56 4.27 -15.14
C ASP A 90 20.67 3.27 -14.38
N SER A 91 20.08 2.30 -15.09
CA SER A 91 19.66 1.03 -14.46
C SER A 91 20.89 0.17 -14.17
N SER A 92 21.89 0.71 -13.48
CA SER A 92 22.83 -0.12 -12.75
C SER A 92 22.20 -0.38 -11.39
N ALA A 93 21.59 -1.54 -11.24
CA ALA A 93 21.38 -2.16 -9.93
C ALA A 93 22.75 -2.52 -9.34
N GLY A 94 23.58 -1.50 -9.09
CA GLY A 94 24.76 -1.63 -8.27
C GLY A 94 24.30 -1.88 -6.84
N PRO A 95 24.88 -2.85 -6.11
CA PRO A 95 24.55 -3.05 -4.72
C PRO A 95 24.84 -1.75 -3.98
N VAL A 96 23.82 -1.17 -3.34
CA VAL A 96 24.06 -0.16 -2.30
C VAL A 96 24.69 -0.92 -1.13
N THR A 97 26.02 -1.00 -1.12
CA THR A 97 26.74 -1.39 0.09
C THR A 97 26.49 -0.27 1.08
N ALA A 98 25.54 -0.48 1.99
CA ALA A 98 25.37 0.37 3.16
C ALA A 98 26.69 0.38 3.91
N ALA A 99 27.44 1.48 3.82
CA ALA A 99 28.59 1.70 4.67
C ALA A 99 28.08 1.80 6.12
N PRO A 100 28.56 0.97 7.06
CA PRO A 100 28.19 1.12 8.46
C PRO A 100 28.76 2.45 8.95
N SER A 101 27.89 3.38 9.36
CA SER A 101 28.32 4.56 10.10
C SER A 101 28.96 4.09 11.41
N ALA A 102 30.27 4.32 11.54
CA ALA A 102 31.02 4.06 12.75
C ALA A 102 30.45 4.87 13.92
N PRO A 103 30.34 4.31 15.13
CA PRO A 103 29.94 5.08 16.30
C PRO A 103 31.08 6.03 16.68
N ALA A 104 30.79 7.33 16.72
CA ALA A 104 31.70 8.32 17.29
C ALA A 104 31.88 8.04 18.78
N GLY A 105 33.14 7.83 19.16
CA GLY A 105 33.57 7.43 20.49
C GLY A 105 33.35 8.48 21.58
N GLN A 106 33.27 7.93 22.79
CA GLN A 106 33.10 8.56 24.09
C GLN A 106 34.27 9.47 24.52
N ARG A 107 33.96 10.50 25.33
CA ARG A 107 34.61 10.91 26.61
C ARG A 107 34.23 12.39 26.90
N SER A 108 33.72 12.76 28.07
CA SER A 108 34.48 12.75 29.34
C SER A 108 33.58 12.70 30.58
N ALA A 109 34.17 12.12 31.62
CA ALA A 109 33.61 11.88 32.94
C ALA A 109 33.66 13.11 33.86
N ALA A 110 32.77 13.16 34.85
CA ALA A 110 33.11 13.59 36.20
C ALA A 110 32.16 12.96 37.24
N THR A 111 32.80 12.22 38.14
CA THR A 111 32.36 11.49 39.33
C THR A 111 31.62 12.32 40.38
N ALA A 112 30.56 11.76 40.99
CA ALA A 112 30.29 11.90 42.44
C ALA A 112 29.28 10.85 42.95
N GLY A 113 29.70 10.03 43.92
CA GLY A 113 28.84 9.53 45.01
C GLY A 113 28.15 8.18 44.84
N SER A 114 28.76 7.12 45.38
CA SER A 114 28.11 5.89 45.89
C SER A 114 28.16 5.95 47.44
N PRO A 115 27.48 5.12 48.27
CA PRO A 115 26.69 3.92 47.94
C PRO A 115 25.33 3.80 48.69
N GLY A 116 24.46 2.92 48.20
CA GLY A 116 23.24 2.51 48.91
C GLY A 116 22.88 1.08 48.53
N ALA A 117 22.85 0.21 49.54
CA ALA A 117 22.73 -1.24 49.45
C ALA A 117 21.37 -1.75 48.95
N ALA A 118 21.37 -3.04 48.58
CA ALA A 118 20.21 -3.95 48.52
C ALA A 118 19.16 -3.59 47.44
N GLU A 119 18.46 -4.50 46.79
CA GLU A 119 18.24 -5.92 46.98
C GLU A 119 17.65 -6.46 45.68
N ARG A 120 17.80 -7.77 45.48
CA ARG A 120 17.11 -8.53 44.44
C ARG A 120 15.62 -8.55 44.77
N ALA A 121 14.78 -8.01 43.89
CA ALA A 121 13.34 -8.24 43.97
C ALA A 121 12.76 -8.43 42.56
N ASP A 122 12.29 -9.65 42.37
CA ASP A 122 11.25 -10.07 41.43
C ASP A 122 10.04 -9.12 41.53
N SER A 123 9.53 -8.66 40.39
CA SER A 123 8.20 -8.03 40.29
C SER A 123 7.79 -7.97 38.83
N ALA A 124 7.16 -9.06 38.39
CA ALA A 124 6.16 -9.00 37.35
C ALA A 124 4.94 -8.27 37.91
N ASP A 125 4.61 -7.09 37.40
CA ASP A 125 3.23 -6.62 37.22
C ASP A 125 3.17 -5.28 36.46
N GLY A 126 2.06 -5.01 35.78
CA GLY A 126 1.81 -3.81 34.98
C GLY A 126 1.65 -4.12 33.49
N SER A 127 0.61 -4.82 33.04
CA SER A 127 -0.82 -4.47 33.16
C SER A 127 -1.15 -3.10 32.56
N SER A 128 -1.45 -3.07 31.27
CA SER A 128 -2.45 -2.15 30.70
C SER A 128 -2.76 -2.52 29.23
N ARG A 129 -3.86 -3.27 29.03
CA ARG A 129 -4.75 -3.31 27.82
C ARG A 129 -5.15 -4.69 27.28
N THR A 130 -4.67 -5.82 27.80
CA THR A 130 -5.01 -7.13 27.20
C THR A 130 -6.21 -7.86 27.83
N TRP A 131 -6.71 -7.43 29.01
CA TRP A 131 -7.75 -8.18 29.73
C TRP A 131 -9.20 -7.80 29.40
N VAL A 132 -9.43 -6.70 28.65
CA VAL A 132 -10.79 -6.27 28.29
C VAL A 132 -11.41 -7.18 27.21
N PHE A 133 -10.61 -7.85 26.39
CA PHE A 133 -11.12 -8.68 25.29
C PHE A 133 -11.37 -10.15 25.63
N ALA A 134 -10.89 -10.64 26.79
CA ALA A 134 -11.04 -12.04 27.17
C ALA A 134 -12.41 -12.36 27.80
N ALA A 135 -13.09 -11.38 28.42
CA ALA A 135 -14.38 -11.60 29.09
C ALA A 135 -15.61 -11.50 28.15
N ALA A 136 -15.48 -10.85 26.98
CA ALA A 136 -16.61 -10.65 26.06
C ALA A 136 -16.89 -11.85 25.14
N GLY A 137 -15.90 -12.71 24.89
CA GLY A 137 -16.03 -13.85 23.97
C GLY A 137 -16.82 -15.04 24.53
N ALA A 138 -16.74 -15.28 25.84
CA ALA A 138 -17.36 -16.45 26.46
C ALA A 138 -18.90 -16.35 26.59
N ALA A 139 -19.45 -15.14 26.75
CA ALA A 139 -20.88 -14.93 26.92
C ALA A 139 -21.69 -15.13 25.62
N LEU A 140 -21.12 -14.81 24.45
CA LEU A 140 -21.79 -14.96 23.15
C LEU A 140 -21.92 -16.43 22.71
N LEU A 141 -20.94 -17.28 23.01
CA LEU A 141 -20.99 -18.70 22.66
C LEU A 141 -22.00 -19.49 23.52
N ALA A 142 -22.16 -19.14 24.80
CA ALA A 142 -23.12 -19.78 25.68
C ALA A 142 -24.58 -19.47 25.29
N ALA A 143 -24.87 -18.24 24.86
CA ALA A 143 -26.21 -17.84 24.42
C ALA A 143 -26.65 -18.55 23.12
N ALA A 144 -25.73 -18.75 22.17
CA ALA A 144 -26.01 -19.46 20.92
C ALA A 144 -26.31 -20.96 21.14
N ALA A 145 -25.58 -21.60 22.06
CA ALA A 145 -25.80 -23.01 22.40
C ALA A 145 -27.15 -23.25 23.09
N ALA A 146 -27.57 -22.35 23.99
CA ALA A 146 -28.87 -22.43 24.67
C ALA A 146 -30.05 -22.25 23.71
N ALA A 147 -29.94 -21.32 22.75
CA ALA A 147 -30.97 -21.10 21.73
C ALA A 147 -31.14 -22.32 20.80
N ALA A 148 -30.05 -22.96 20.39
CA ALA A 148 -30.08 -24.15 19.55
C ALA A 148 -30.78 -25.34 20.25
N LEU A 149 -30.51 -25.57 21.54
CA LEU A 149 -31.13 -26.65 22.33
C LEU A 149 -32.63 -26.43 22.53
N LEU A 150 -33.08 -25.19 22.70
CA LEU A 150 -34.51 -24.85 22.85
C LEU A 150 -35.30 -25.08 21.56
N VAL A 151 -34.72 -24.74 20.40
CA VAL A 151 -35.35 -24.98 19.09
C VAL A 151 -35.45 -26.48 18.78
N VAL A 152 -34.43 -27.26 19.12
CA VAL A 152 -34.44 -28.72 18.91
C VAL A 152 -35.44 -29.42 19.85
N ARG A 153 -35.60 -28.95 21.10
CA ARG A 153 -36.60 -29.52 22.02
C ARG A 153 -38.03 -29.26 21.59
N ARG A 154 -38.35 -28.05 21.10
CA ARG A 154 -39.70 -27.71 20.59
C ARG A 154 -40.12 -28.55 19.38
N ARG A 155 -39.16 -28.97 18.55
CA ARG A 155 -39.44 -29.84 17.39
C ARG A 155 -39.75 -31.29 17.76
N ARG A 156 -39.46 -31.72 19.00
CA ARG A 156 -39.72 -33.09 19.47
C ARG A 156 -41.04 -33.25 20.24
N THR A 157 -41.80 -32.17 20.42
CA THR A 157 -43.05 -32.16 21.17
C THR A 157 -44.28 -31.91 20.30
N THR A 158 -44.23 -32.26 19.01
CA THR A 158 -45.44 -32.43 18.20
C THR A 158 -45.75 -33.93 18.16
N PRO A 159 -46.67 -34.44 19.00
CA PRO A 159 -47.16 -35.80 18.82
C PRO A 159 -48.13 -35.81 17.62
N ASN A 160 -48.06 -36.89 16.85
CA ASN A 160 -49.16 -37.32 15.96
C ASN A 160 -50.39 -37.68 16.79
#